data_AF-A0AAD9GCS5-F1
#
_entry.id   AF-A0AAD9GCS5-F1
#
_cell.length_a   1.000
_cell.length_b   1.000
_cell.length_c   1.000
_cell.angle_alpha   90.00
_cell.angle_beta   90.00
_cell.angle_gamma   90.00
#
_symmetry.space_group_name_H-M   'P 1'
#
loop_
_entity.id
_entity.type
_entity.pdbx_description
1 polymer ?
#
loop_
_entity_poly.entity_id
_entity_poly.type
_entity_poly.pdbx_seq_one_letter_code
_entity_poly.pdbx_strand_id
1 'polypeptide(L)'
;MDFSPEEERAGIHTTINLHAKRIVTAFYSIIECSQLEANRDCLIRTDIDNFQLKLHNDFLLHSCRSLYMVASDIAINALIHTPERNPEARLERETAVARDLDGLRSRIAEFEDSLDRE
;
A
#
# COMPACT_ATOMS: atom_id res chain seq x y z
N MET A 1 -20.40 -3.48 -1.81
CA MET A 1 -20.87 -2.22 -2.41
C MET A 1 -19.81 -1.85 -3.41
N ASP A 2 -20.15 -1.87 -4.70
CA ASP A 2 -19.21 -1.51 -5.76
C ASP A 2 -19.34 0.00 -5.98
N PHE A 3 -18.30 0.74 -5.62
CA PHE A 3 -18.21 2.18 -5.89
C PHE A 3 -17.94 2.40 -7.37
N SER A 4 -18.45 3.51 -7.92
CA SER A 4 -18.04 3.93 -9.26
C SER A 4 -16.56 4.34 -9.27
N PRO A 5 -15.83 4.19 -10.38
CA PRO A 5 -14.42 4.59 -10.48
C PRO A 5 -14.18 6.08 -10.14
N GLU A 6 -15.18 6.93 -10.36
CA GLU A 6 -15.12 8.35 -10.02
C GLU A 6 -15.23 8.59 -8.51
N GLU A 7 -16.09 7.85 -7.82
CA GLU A 7 -16.22 7.89 -6.35
C GLU A 7 -14.97 7.35 -5.66
N GLU A 8 -14.39 6.27 -6.18
CA GLU A 8 -13.13 5.71 -5.67
C GLU A 8 -11.99 6.72 -5.84
N ARG A 9 -11.88 7.35 -7.02
CA ARG A 9 -10.87 8.38 -7.29
C ARG A 9 -11.04 9.59 -6.37
N ALA A 10 -12.27 10.07 -6.18
CA ALA A 10 -12.58 11.16 -5.26
C ALA A 10 -12.21 10.78 -3.80
N GLY A 11 -12.45 9.54 -3.41
CA GLY A 11 -12.05 8.99 -2.11
C GLY A 11 -10.54 9.00 -1.91
N ILE A 12 -9.78 8.51 -2.89
CA ILE A 12 -8.30 8.49 -2.86
C ILE A 12 -7.74 9.91 -2.74
N HIS A 13 -8.19 10.85 -3.58
CA HIS A 13 -7.73 12.25 -3.52
C HIS A 13 -8.07 12.91 -2.17
N THR A 14 -9.27 12.64 -1.64
CA THR A 14 -9.70 13.18 -0.34
C THR A 14 -8.81 12.65 0.79
N THR A 15 -8.50 11.35 0.78
CA THR A 15 -7.61 10.71 1.75
C THR A 15 -6.19 11.27 1.67
N ILE A 16 -5.63 11.41 0.47
CA ILE A 16 -4.30 12.00 0.26
C ILE A 16 -4.26 13.42 0.82
N ASN A 17 -5.25 14.26 0.47
CA ASN A 17 -5.32 15.64 0.94
C ASN A 17 -5.45 15.72 2.47
N LEU A 18 -6.25 14.84 3.08
CA LEU A 18 -6.41 14.78 4.53
C LEU A 18 -5.07 14.51 5.22
N HIS A 19 -4.35 13.47 4.79
CA HIS A 19 -3.08 13.09 5.43
C HIS A 19 -1.95 14.08 5.13
N ALA A 20 -1.90 14.66 3.93
CA ALA A 20 -0.95 15.72 3.61
C ALA A 20 -1.15 16.95 4.51
N LYS A 21 -2.41 17.40 4.69
CA LYS A 21 -2.74 18.49 5.62
C LYS A 21 -2.32 18.17 7.05
N ARG A 22 -2.62 16.95 7.53
CA ARG A 22 -2.23 16.49 8.88
C ARG A 22 -0.72 16.52 9.09
N ILE A 23 0.08 16.11 8.10
CA ILE A 23 1.54 16.17 8.17
C ILE A 23 2.00 17.62 8.32
N VAL A 24 1.52 18.52 7.47
CA VAL A 24 1.88 19.94 7.53
C VAL A 24 1.50 20.55 8.88
N THR A 25 0.26 20.33 9.34
CA THR A 25 -0.21 20.82 10.64
C THR A 25 0.62 20.27 11.79
N ALA A 26 0.88 18.96 11.82
CA ALA A 26 1.68 18.34 12.87
C ALA A 26 3.12 18.89 12.88
N PHE A 27 3.70 19.12 11.69
CA PHE A 27 5.04 19.69 11.59
C PHE A 27 5.12 21.12 12.13
N TYR A 28 4.13 21.97 11.82
CA TYR A 28 4.04 23.31 12.40
C TYR A 28 3.88 23.27 13.93
N SER A 29 3.02 22.41 14.46
CA SER A 29 2.86 22.25 15.91
C SER A 29 4.13 21.75 16.58
N ILE A 30 4.88 20.84 15.96
CA ILE A 30 6.18 20.40 16.49
C ILE A 30 7.16 21.57 16.59
N ILE A 31 7.23 22.42 15.56
CA ILE A 31 8.09 23.61 15.59
C ILE A 31 7.67 24.54 16.72
N GLU A 32 6.37 24.81 16.86
CA GLU A 32 5.82 25.69 17.91
C GLU A 32 6.13 25.17 19.32
N CYS A 33 5.86 23.90 19.61
CA CYS A 33 6.17 23.28 20.90
C CYS A 33 7.68 23.21 21.20
N SER A 34 8.54 23.31 20.17
CA SER A 34 10.00 23.28 20.35
C SER A 34 10.59 24.66 20.68
N GLN A 35 9.81 25.74 20.62
CA GLN A 35 10.26 27.12 20.88
C GLN A 35 10.29 27.43 22.38
N LEU A 36 11.09 26.68 23.13
CA LEU A 36 11.26 26.89 24.57
C LEU A 36 12.19 28.07 24.85
N GLU A 37 11.74 29.00 25.69
CA GLU A 37 12.51 30.14 26.19
C GLU A 37 12.84 29.94 27.68
N ALA A 38 14.10 29.59 27.97
CA ALA A 38 14.58 29.26 29.32
C ALA A 38 14.32 30.35 30.38
N ASN A 39 14.19 31.61 29.96
CA ASN A 39 13.96 32.75 30.85
C ASN A 39 12.47 33.12 30.99
N ARG A 40 11.57 32.49 30.23
CA ARG A 40 10.13 32.81 30.20
C ARG A 40 9.24 31.62 30.53
N ASP A 41 9.67 30.41 30.21
CA ASP A 41 8.83 29.23 30.35
C ASP A 41 9.03 28.53 31.70
N CYS A 42 7.91 28.17 32.33
CA CYS A 42 7.91 27.40 33.56
C CYS A 42 7.95 25.90 33.26
N LEU A 43 8.41 25.11 34.24
CA LEU A 43 8.56 23.65 34.09
C LEU A 43 7.26 22.96 33.61
N ILE A 44 6.10 23.39 34.13
CA ILE A 44 4.79 22.84 33.75
C ILE A 44 4.51 23.06 32.27
N ARG A 45 4.85 24.23 31.73
CA ARG A 45 4.67 24.52 30.31
C ARG A 45 5.54 23.60 29.45
N THR A 46 6.80 23.45 29.82
CA THR A 46 7.73 22.53 29.16
C THR A 46 7.22 21.08 29.16
N ASP A 47 6.59 20.62 30.25
CA ASP A 47 6.00 19.28 30.31
C ASP A 47 4.81 19.10 29.37
N ILE A 48 3.96 20.14 29.25
CA ILE A 48 2.84 20.16 28.30
C ILE A 48 3.37 20.13 26.86
N ASP A 49 4.34 20.96 26.54
CA ASP A 49 4.95 21.03 25.20
C ASP A 49 5.61 19.69 24.84
N ASN A 50 6.30 19.05 25.79
CA ASN A 50 6.87 17.71 25.62
C ASN A 50 5.80 16.64 25.32
N PHE A 51 4.64 16.72 25.97
CA PHE A 51 3.53 15.81 25.69
C PHE A 51 2.95 16.06 24.30
N GLN A 52 2.76 17.33 23.91
CA GLN A 52 2.29 17.71 22.58
C GLN A 52 3.25 17.28 21.47
N LEU A 53 4.57 17.43 21.68
CA LEU A 53 5.60 16.96 20.75
C LEU A 53 5.45 15.46 20.46
N LYS A 54 5.23 14.64 21.49
CA LYS A 54 5.02 13.19 21.31
C LYS A 54 3.77 12.91 20.49
N LEU A 55 2.65 13.56 20.82
CA LEU A 55 1.39 13.39 20.08
C LEU A 55 1.51 13.80 18.62
N HIS A 56 2.09 14.97 18.34
CA HIS A 56 2.22 15.47 16.98
C HIS A 56 3.19 14.62 16.15
N ASN A 57 4.25 14.08 16.76
CA ASN A 57 5.14 13.13 16.09
C ASN A 57 4.40 11.83 15.72
N ASP A 58 3.61 11.27 16.64
CA ASP A 58 2.80 10.08 16.35
C ASP A 58 1.78 10.33 15.23
N PHE A 59 1.12 11.49 15.22
CA PHE A 59 0.21 11.87 14.14
C PHE A 59 0.90 12.03 12.77
N LEU A 60 2.11 12.58 12.77
CA LEU A 60 2.93 12.72 11.58
C LEU A 60 3.30 11.34 11.03
N LEU A 61 3.84 10.46 11.86
CA LEU A 61 4.20 9.09 11.48
C LEU A 61 3.00 8.29 10.99
N HIS A 62 1.85 8.41 11.68
CA HIS A 62 0.62 7.77 11.23
C HIS A 62 0.22 8.25 9.84
N SER A 63 0.23 9.56 9.59
CA SER A 63 -0.19 10.10 8.30
C SER A 63 0.76 9.72 7.17
N CYS A 64 2.08 9.67 7.42
CA CYS A 64 3.05 9.15 6.46
C CYS A 64 2.80 7.67 6.12
N ARG A 65 2.53 6.82 7.12
CA ARG A 65 2.18 5.40 6.89
C ARG A 65 0.91 5.26 6.06
N SER A 66 -0.12 6.05 6.35
CA SER A 66 -1.37 6.03 5.59
C SER A 66 -1.15 6.42 4.12
N LEU A 67 -0.35 7.45 3.84
CA LEU A 67 0.00 7.82 2.46
C LEU A 67 0.80 6.72 1.75
N TYR A 68 1.73 6.07 2.45
CA TYR A 68 2.49 4.94 1.91
C TYR A 68 1.58 3.76 1.53
N MET A 69 0.59 3.43 2.38
CA MET A 69 -0.40 2.39 2.05
C MET A 69 -1.19 2.75 0.80
N VAL A 70 -1.74 3.97 0.73
CA VAL A 70 -2.48 4.43 -0.46
C VAL A 70 -1.61 4.35 -1.72
N ALA A 71 -0.35 4.78 -1.65
CA ALA A 71 0.58 4.68 -2.77
C ALA A 71 0.86 3.22 -3.17
N SER A 72 0.99 2.33 -2.18
CA SER A 72 1.20 0.90 -2.41
C SER A 72 -0.01 0.27 -3.10
N ASP A 73 -1.23 0.58 -2.63
CA ASP A 73 -2.47 0.07 -3.22
C ASP A 73 -2.62 0.54 -4.67
N ILE A 74 -2.34 1.81 -4.96
CA ILE A 74 -2.34 2.35 -6.33
C ILE A 74 -1.30 1.63 -7.20
N ALA A 75 -0.09 1.41 -6.68
CA ALA A 75 0.97 0.72 -7.42
C ALA A 75 0.62 -0.75 -7.70
N ILE A 76 0.05 -1.46 -6.72
CA ILE A 76 -0.43 -2.84 -6.89
C ILE A 76 -1.57 -2.88 -7.92
N ASN A 77 -2.54 -1.97 -7.82
CA ASN A 77 -3.64 -1.87 -8.76
C ASN A 77 -3.12 -1.62 -10.19
N ALA A 78 -2.13 -0.72 -10.33
CA ALA A 78 -1.46 -0.50 -11.60
C ALA A 78 -0.77 -1.77 -12.10
N LEU A 79 -0.04 -2.50 -11.25
CA LEU A 79 0.63 -3.75 -11.65
C LEU A 79 -0.35 -4.82 -12.13
N ILE A 80 -1.50 -4.97 -11.44
CA ILE A 80 -2.53 -5.96 -11.80
C ILE A 80 -3.20 -5.60 -13.13
N HIS A 81 -3.49 -4.32 -13.36
CA HIS A 81 -4.27 -3.87 -14.51
C HIS A 81 -3.44 -3.27 -15.65
N THR A 82 -2.12 -3.20 -15.53
CA THR A 82 -1.25 -2.80 -16.63
C THR A 82 -1.26 -3.92 -17.67
N PRO A 83 -1.72 -3.66 -18.90
CA PRO A 83 -1.70 -4.67 -19.96
C PRO A 83 -0.26 -5.14 -20.19
N GLU A 84 -0.08 -6.45 -20.27
CA GLU A 84 1.23 -7.05 -20.45
C GLU A 84 1.92 -6.45 -21.69
N ARG A 85 3.13 -5.91 -21.49
CA ARG A 85 3.84 -5.11 -22.51
C ARG A 85 4.10 -5.89 -23.81
N ASN A 86 4.12 -7.22 -23.73
CA ASN A 86 4.25 -8.10 -24.88
C ASN A 86 3.20 -9.24 -24.78
N PRO A 87 2.00 -9.04 -25.33
CA PRO A 87 0.93 -10.04 -25.26
C PRO A 87 1.27 -11.32 -26.03
N GLU A 88 2.09 -11.22 -27.08
CA GLU A 88 2.55 -12.39 -27.86
C GLU A 88 3.48 -13.28 -27.02
N ALA A 89 4.44 -12.68 -26.31
CA ALA A 89 5.31 -13.41 -25.39
C ALA A 89 4.54 -14.05 -24.23
N ARG A 90 3.45 -13.42 -23.76
CA ARG A 90 2.57 -14.03 -22.76
C ARG A 90 1.84 -15.25 -23.35
N LEU A 91 1.25 -15.10 -24.52
CA LEU A 91 0.54 -16.18 -25.20
C LEU A 91 1.46 -17.38 -25.46
N GLU A 92 2.71 -17.15 -25.88
CA GLU A 92 3.69 -18.21 -26.05
C GLU A 92 4.00 -18.94 -24.75
N ARG A 93 4.21 -18.22 -23.64
CA ARG A 93 4.44 -18.83 -22.32
C ARG A 93 3.23 -19.61 -21.83
N GLU A 94 2.03 -19.05 -21.95
CA GLU A 94 0.77 -19.71 -21.56
C GLU A 94 0.53 -20.97 -22.40
N THR A 95 0.79 -20.91 -23.71
CA THR A 95 0.67 -22.06 -24.61
C THR A 95 1.70 -23.14 -24.28
N ALA A 96 2.93 -22.77 -23.93
CA ALA A 96 3.96 -23.72 -23.50
C ALA A 96 3.55 -24.43 -22.20
N VAL A 97 3.10 -23.69 -21.19
CA VAL A 97 2.60 -24.25 -19.93
C VAL A 97 1.41 -25.19 -20.18
N ALA A 98 0.47 -24.81 -21.06
CA ALA A 98 -0.67 -25.65 -21.40
C ALA A 98 -0.26 -26.98 -22.05
N ARG A 99 0.71 -26.96 -22.97
CA ARG A 99 1.26 -28.18 -23.59
C ARG A 99 1.96 -29.07 -22.58
N ASP A 100 2.75 -28.48 -21.68
CA ASP A 100 3.46 -29.24 -20.64
C ASP A 100 2.46 -29.91 -19.68
N LEU A 101 1.40 -29.20 -19.30
CA LEU A 101 0.30 -29.73 -18.47
C LEU A 101 -0.45 -30.87 -19.16
N ASP A 102 -0.73 -30.75 -20.46
CA ASP A 102 -1.39 -31.79 -21.24
C ASP A 102 -0.51 -33.05 -21.33
N GLY A 103 0.78 -32.89 -21.62
CA GLY A 103 1.74 -34.00 -21.63
C GLY A 103 1.88 -34.68 -20.27
N LEU A 104 1.88 -33.92 -19.17
CA LEU A 104 1.86 -34.48 -17.82
C LEU A 104 0.58 -35.26 -17.54
N ARG A 105 -0.59 -34.75 -17.97
CA ARG A 105 -1.87 -35.44 -17.81
C ARG A 105 -1.92 -36.75 -18.60
N SER A 106 -1.43 -36.77 -19.84
CA SER A 106 -1.34 -38.01 -20.63
C SER A 106 -0.46 -39.05 -19.95
N ARG A 107 0.69 -38.64 -19.41
CA ARG A 107 1.59 -39.55 -18.69
C ARG A 107 0.98 -40.09 -17.39
N ILE A 108 0.20 -39.28 -16.68
CA ILE A 108 -0.55 -39.73 -15.51
C ILE A 108 -1.59 -40.78 -15.93
N ALA A 109 -2.36 -40.50 -16.99
CA ALA A 109 -3.35 -41.44 -17.50
C ALA A 109 -2.73 -42.78 -17.97
N GLU A 110 -1.59 -42.73 -18.67
CA GLU A 110 -0.86 -43.94 -19.07
C GLU A 110 -0.35 -44.75 -17.86
N PHE A 111 0.09 -44.06 -16.81
CA PHE A 111 0.52 -44.69 -15.57
C PHE A 111 -0.66 -45.33 -14.82
N GLU A 112 -1.79 -44.65 -14.73
CA GLU A 112 -3.03 -45.18 -14.14
C GLU A 112 -3.53 -46.42 -14.91
N ASP A 113 -3.56 -46.36 -16.25
CA ASP A 113 -3.91 -47.49 -17.12
C ASP A 113 -2.98 -48.70 -16.94
N SER A 114 -1.71 -48.47 -16.56
CA SER A 114 -0.75 -49.54 -16.30
C SER A 114 -0.95 -50.21 -14.95
N LEU A 115 -1.45 -49.47 -13.96
CA LEU A 115 -1.80 -49.99 -12.64
C LEU A 115 -3.08 -50.83 -12.66
N ASP A 116 -4.04 -50.49 -13.53
CA ASP A 116 -5.31 -51.23 -13.68
C ASP A 116 -5.15 -52.56 -14.45
N ARG A 117 -3.96 -52.86 -15.01
CA ARG A 117 -3.66 -54.07 -15.78
C ARG A 117 -2.86 -55.14 -15.00
N GLU A 118 -2.47 -54.87 -13.77
CA GLU A 118 -1.91 -55.85 -12.81
C GLU A 118 -3.00 -56.43 -11.89
#